data_AF-A0A1L3GXA7-F1
#
_entry.id   AF-A0A1L3GXA7-F1
#
_cell.length_a   1.000
_cell.length_b   1.000
_cell.length_c   1.000
_cell.angle_alpha   90.00
_cell.angle_beta   90.00
_cell.angle_gamma   90.00
#
_symmetry.space_group_name_H-M   'P 1'
#
loop_
_entity.id
_entity.type
_entity.pdbx_description
1 polymer ?
#
loop_
_entity_poly.entity_id
_entity_poly.type
_entity_poly.pdbx_seq_one_letter_code
_entity_poly.pdbx_strand_id
1 'polypeptide(L)'
;KGKLGLVKIILRNQYNNIIELEKTKHIIHNKKDTYKYDINVKESDILMFYMNEETIAESGNCEEILNIKINLLSNNNVVLKMPSIFINNINCMLSSQDQNNEKYYINLKADKTKHIDGCDFTKPKGKGIYKNGFIINDIPNEEERICTVHLWNQKNQTIAGIKCPYKLIPPYCFKHVLYEKEIDSQKTYKTFLLSDVLDTPNIEYYGNNKEGMYMLALPTKPEKTNKIRCICEQGGKKAVMELHIASTSTKYISMFLIFFLIVIFY
;
A
#
# COMPACT_ATOMS: atom_id res chain seq x y z
N LYS A 1 -18.84 -16.05 33.96
CA LYS A 1 -17.40 -15.73 34.14
C LYS A 1 -16.62 -16.37 32.99
N GLY A 2 -16.44 -15.66 31.88
CA GLY A 2 -15.68 -16.16 30.72
C GLY A 2 -14.20 -15.84 30.88
N LYS A 3 -13.33 -16.85 30.76
CA LYS A 3 -11.87 -16.69 30.80
C LYS A 3 -11.40 -16.02 29.49
N LEU A 4 -10.82 -14.83 29.60
CA LEU A 4 -10.05 -14.18 28.54
C LEU A 4 -8.76 -14.98 28.32
N GLY A 5 -8.71 -15.74 27.22
CA GLY A 5 -7.50 -16.39 26.74
C GLY A 5 -6.65 -15.38 25.97
N LEU A 6 -5.52 -14.96 26.54
CA LEU A 6 -4.48 -14.23 25.82
C LEU A 6 -3.85 -15.17 24.78
N VAL A 7 -4.22 -14.98 23.51
CA VAL A 7 -3.56 -15.64 22.38
C VAL A 7 -2.26 -14.88 22.11
N LYS A 8 -1.13 -15.49 22.47
CA LYS A 8 0.21 -15.04 22.08
C LYS A 8 0.38 -15.28 20.58
N ILE A 9 0.07 -14.29 19.77
CA ILE A 9 0.37 -14.31 18.33
C ILE A 9 1.88 -14.12 18.19
N ILE A 10 2.58 -15.22 17.92
CA ILE A 10 4.00 -15.18 17.52
C ILE A 10 4.02 -14.73 16.06
N LEU A 11 4.29 -13.44 15.82
CA LEU A 11 4.56 -12.93 14.49
C LEU A 11 5.87 -13.55 13.99
N ARG A 12 5.78 -14.59 13.15
CA ARG A 12 6.93 -15.12 12.41
C ARG A 12 7.49 -14.01 11.53
N ASN A 13 8.74 -13.64 11.79
CA ASN A 13 9.60 -12.75 11.01
C ASN A 13 9.37 -12.90 9.49
N GLN A 14 8.74 -11.89 8.87
CA GLN A 14 8.80 -11.62 7.43
C GLN A 14 9.07 -10.13 7.14
N TYR A 15 9.72 -9.42 8.06
CA TYR A 15 10.16 -8.05 7.84
C TYR A 15 11.68 -8.05 7.62
N ASN A 16 12.10 -7.88 6.37
CA ASN A 16 13.53 -7.97 6.00
C ASN A 16 14.32 -6.67 6.26
N ASN A 17 13.69 -5.58 6.72
CA ASN A 17 14.33 -4.27 6.89
C ASN A 17 14.00 -3.65 8.27
N ILE A 18 14.24 -4.36 9.37
CA ILE A 18 14.22 -3.72 10.69
C ILE A 18 15.55 -2.99 10.86
N ILE A 19 15.54 -1.66 10.79
CA ILE A 19 16.70 -0.85 11.21
C ILE A 19 16.56 -0.67 12.72
N GLU A 20 17.34 -1.43 13.47
CA GLU A 20 17.40 -1.35 14.91
C GLU A 20 18.43 -0.28 15.30
N LEU A 21 17.96 0.86 15.79
CA LEU A 21 18.83 1.86 16.40
C LEU A 21 18.99 1.53 17.89
N GLU A 22 19.63 0.40 18.19
CA GLU A 22 20.12 0.16 19.54
C GLU A 22 21.17 1.24 19.86
N LYS A 23 21.16 1.77 21.09
CA LYS A 23 22.37 2.36 21.65
C LYS A 23 23.40 1.23 21.80
N THR A 24 24.06 0.84 20.70
CA THR A 24 25.45 0.35 20.56
C THR A 24 25.67 -0.33 19.19
N LYS A 25 26.72 0.12 18.49
CA LYS A 25 27.43 -0.51 17.33
C LYS A 25 27.09 -0.14 15.88
N HIS A 26 26.33 0.93 15.64
CA HIS A 26 26.65 1.81 14.51
C HIS A 26 26.92 3.23 15.02
N ILE A 27 28.07 3.37 15.67
CA ILE A 27 28.69 4.68 15.85
C ILE A 27 29.10 5.16 14.44
N ILE A 28 28.21 5.83 13.73
CA ILE A 28 28.58 6.74 12.66
C ILE A 28 28.85 8.07 13.36
N HIS A 29 30.09 8.23 13.83
CA HIS A 29 30.56 9.52 14.33
C HIS A 29 30.53 10.53 13.19
N ASN A 30 29.54 11.41 13.16
CA ASN A 30 29.66 12.63 12.40
C ASN A 30 30.31 13.69 13.29
N LYS A 31 31.48 14.19 12.86
CA LYS A 31 32.21 15.27 13.54
C LYS A 31 31.42 16.58 13.37
N LYS A 32 30.69 16.99 14.42
CA LYS A 32 30.36 18.38 14.85
C LYS A 32 28.96 18.45 15.45
N ASP A 33 28.90 18.67 16.78
CA ASP A 33 27.90 19.41 17.58
C ASP A 33 26.38 19.30 17.32
N THR A 34 25.92 18.39 16.46
CA THR A 34 24.48 18.10 16.26
C THR A 34 24.30 16.64 15.86
N TYR A 35 23.56 15.86 16.66
CA TYR A 35 23.23 14.46 16.36
C TYR A 35 22.15 14.39 15.27
N LYS A 36 22.56 14.61 14.02
CA LYS A 36 21.69 14.59 12.84
C LYS A 36 21.90 13.31 12.02
N TYR A 37 20.81 12.58 11.79
CA TYR A 37 20.78 11.34 11.02
C TYR A 37 19.94 11.51 9.76
N ASP A 38 20.51 11.25 8.58
CA ASP A 38 19.76 11.21 7.33
C ASP A 38 19.43 9.74 6.98
N ILE A 39 18.15 9.39 6.87
CA ILE A 39 17.68 8.04 6.54
C ILE A 39 16.92 8.08 5.22
N ASN A 40 17.38 7.32 4.23
CA ASN A 40 16.65 7.13 2.98
C ASN A 40 15.65 5.97 3.15
N VAL A 41 14.36 6.28 3.15
CA VAL A 41 13.27 5.32 3.36
C VAL A 41 12.64 4.90 2.04
N LYS A 42 12.09 3.69 2.01
CA LYS A 42 11.33 3.12 0.89
C LYS A 42 9.87 2.92 1.28
N GLU A 43 9.06 2.71 0.26
CA GLU A 43 7.64 2.38 0.40
C GLU A 43 7.49 1.16 1.30
N SER A 44 6.56 1.23 2.26
CA SER A 44 6.28 0.18 3.27
C SER A 44 7.42 -0.17 4.23
N ASP A 45 8.52 0.60 4.29
CA ASP A 45 9.55 0.39 5.30
C ASP A 45 8.98 0.56 6.72
N ILE A 46 9.52 -0.23 7.66
CA ILE A 46 9.23 -0.11 9.09
C ILE A 46 10.52 0.28 9.78
N LEU A 47 10.50 1.44 10.42
CA LEU A 47 11.62 1.94 11.20
C LEU A 47 11.29 1.78 12.68
N MET A 48 12.26 1.32 13.46
CA MET A 48 12.14 1.22 14.90
C MET A 48 13.22 2.06 15.55
N PHE A 49 12.78 2.99 16.39
CA PHE A 49 13.64 3.89 17.14
C PHE A 49 13.55 3.53 18.62
N TYR A 50 14.70 3.46 19.26
CA TYR A 50 14.82 3.44 20.71
C TYR A 50 15.21 4.84 21.16
N MET A 51 14.35 5.47 21.94
CA MET A 51 14.58 6.79 22.54
C MET A 51 14.57 6.60 24.06
N ASN A 52 15.45 7.26 24.80
CA ASN A 52 15.28 7.28 26.27
C ASN A 52 14.04 8.13 26.60
N GLU A 53 13.65 8.29 27.87
CA GLU A 53 12.48 9.10 28.26
C GLU A 53 12.59 10.54 27.69
N GLU A 54 12.05 10.75 26.49
CA GLU A 54 12.29 11.88 25.60
C GLU A 54 10.95 12.39 25.09
N THR A 55 10.77 13.70 25.05
CA THR A 55 9.64 14.33 24.38
C THR A 55 9.89 14.32 22.87
N ILE A 56 9.04 13.59 22.14
CA ILE A 56 9.04 13.61 20.68
C ILE A 56 8.31 14.88 20.24
N ALA A 57 9.01 15.73 19.49
CA ALA A 57 8.41 16.85 18.80
C ALA A 57 8.62 16.65 17.29
N GLU A 58 7.51 16.52 16.55
CA GLU A 58 7.56 16.60 15.09
C GLU A 58 7.94 18.03 14.70
N SER A 59 8.93 18.21 13.82
CA SER A 59 9.27 19.53 13.30
C SER A 59 9.60 19.49 11.80
N GLY A 60 8.73 20.08 10.98
CA GLY A 60 8.91 20.15 9.52
C GLY A 60 7.74 19.55 8.75
N ASN A 61 7.91 19.34 7.44
CA ASN A 61 6.86 18.93 6.50
C ASN A 61 6.46 17.43 6.62
N CYS A 62 6.59 16.83 7.80
CA CYS A 62 6.20 15.42 8.02
C CYS A 62 4.70 15.18 7.82
N GLU A 63 3.89 16.23 7.97
CA GLU A 63 2.46 16.23 7.64
C GLU A 63 2.16 15.93 6.16
N GLU A 64 3.13 16.11 5.25
CA GLU A 64 2.98 15.79 3.83
C GLU A 64 3.03 14.26 3.57
N ILE A 65 3.49 13.45 4.55
CA ILE A 65 3.52 12.00 4.45
C ILE A 65 2.15 11.43 4.81
N LEU A 66 1.29 11.24 3.81
CA LEU A 66 -0.02 10.61 4.02
C LEU A 66 0.12 9.14 4.45
N ASN A 67 -0.76 8.70 5.37
CA ASN A 67 -0.84 7.32 5.86
C ASN A 67 0.41 6.79 6.58
N ILE A 68 1.31 7.65 7.06
CA ILE A 68 2.33 7.24 8.04
C ILE A 68 1.64 6.72 9.31
N LYS A 69 2.12 5.60 9.87
CA LYS A 69 1.63 5.09 11.16
C LYS A 69 2.75 5.15 12.19
N ILE A 70 2.45 5.80 13.31
CA ILE A 70 3.36 5.93 14.45
C ILE A 70 2.77 5.09 15.59
N ASN A 71 3.52 4.12 16.09
CA ASN A 71 3.14 3.31 17.24
C ASN A 71 4.18 3.42 18.35
N LEU A 72 3.73 3.68 19.57
CA LEU A 72 4.55 3.59 20.78
C LEU A 72 4.37 2.21 21.39
N LEU A 73 5.38 1.35 21.32
CA LEU A 73 5.31 -0.04 21.79
C LEU A 73 5.64 -0.19 23.30
N SER A 74 6.44 0.73 23.83
CA SER A 74 6.81 0.87 25.25
C SER A 74 7.27 2.32 25.49
N ASN A 75 7.59 2.69 26.74
CA ASN A 75 7.99 4.07 27.11
C ASN A 75 9.08 4.68 26.21
N ASN A 76 9.85 3.85 25.51
CA ASN A 76 11.07 4.22 24.81
C ASN A 76 11.13 3.71 23.35
N ASN A 77 10.11 3.01 22.86
CA ASN A 77 10.14 2.37 21.54
C ASN A 77 9.11 2.99 20.59
N VAL A 78 9.60 3.69 19.57
CA VAL A 78 8.77 4.28 18.51
C VAL A 78 8.92 3.45 17.25
N VAL A 79 7.80 3.01 16.68
CA VAL A 79 7.78 2.36 15.38
C VAL A 79 7.07 3.25 14.38
N LEU A 80 7.77 3.60 13.31
CA LEU A 80 7.22 4.30 12.15
C LEU A 80 7.04 3.31 11.01
N LYS A 81 5.80 3.14 10.54
CA LYS A 81 5.53 2.45 9.29
C LYS A 81 5.34 3.50 8.19
N MET A 82 6.22 3.47 7.20
CA MET A 82 6.11 4.30 6.00
C MET A 82 4.92 3.85 5.15
N PRO A 83 4.25 4.78 4.46
CA PRO A 83 3.17 4.44 3.53
C PRO A 83 3.67 3.62 2.35
N SER A 84 2.74 2.99 1.66
CA SER A 84 3.04 2.25 0.44
C SER A 84 3.19 3.16 -0.79
N ILE A 85 2.77 4.43 -0.72
CA ILE A 85 2.89 5.40 -1.82
C ILE A 85 3.44 6.72 -1.28
N PHE A 86 4.49 7.23 -1.89
CA PHE A 86 4.98 8.60 -1.68
C PHE A 86 4.46 9.49 -2.81
N ILE A 87 3.52 10.39 -2.49
CA ILE A 87 2.91 11.30 -3.48
C ILE A 87 3.93 12.34 -3.99
N ASN A 88 4.82 12.77 -3.11
CA ASN A 88 5.88 13.74 -3.35
C ASN A 88 7.22 13.18 -2.84
N ASN A 89 8.31 13.85 -3.19
CA ASN A 89 9.58 13.59 -2.52
C ASN A 89 9.44 13.99 -1.05
N ILE A 90 9.94 13.14 -0.16
CA ILE A 90 9.89 13.35 1.28
C ILE A 90 11.23 13.90 1.75
N ASN A 91 11.17 14.92 2.60
CA ASN A 91 12.28 15.44 3.39
C ASN A 91 11.70 15.92 4.73
N CYS A 92 11.49 14.97 5.65
CA CYS A 92 10.81 15.17 6.92
C CYS A 92 11.82 15.05 8.06
N MET A 93 11.82 16.00 9.00
CA MET A 93 12.69 15.96 10.16
C MET A 93 11.89 15.64 11.42
N LEU A 94 12.34 14.65 12.17
CA LEU A 94 11.85 14.33 13.50
C LEU A 94 12.89 14.81 14.50
N SER A 95 12.44 15.40 15.60
CA SER A 95 13.32 15.83 16.68
C SER A 95 12.90 15.20 18.00
N SER A 96 13.89 14.77 18.76
CA SER A 96 13.70 14.39 20.16
C SER A 96 14.72 15.12 21.03
N GLN A 97 14.38 15.24 22.31
CA GLN A 97 15.23 15.88 23.29
C GLN A 97 15.30 15.04 24.55
N ASP A 98 16.53 14.77 25.00
CA ASP A 98 16.76 14.02 26.23
C ASP A 98 16.74 14.87 27.49
N GLN A 99 16.84 14.17 28.63
CA GLN A 99 16.86 14.76 29.97
C GLN A 99 18.05 15.70 30.21
N ASN A 100 19.12 15.59 29.41
CA ASN A 100 20.29 16.48 29.44
C ASN A 100 20.14 17.66 28.48
N ASN A 101 18.95 17.83 27.86
CA ASN A 101 18.67 18.86 26.87
C ASN A 101 19.50 18.71 25.57
N GLU A 102 20.04 17.51 25.32
CA GLU A 102 20.65 17.17 24.03
C GLU A 102 19.55 16.90 23.00
N LYS A 103 19.72 17.46 21.79
CA LYS A 103 18.76 17.35 20.70
C LYS A 103 19.22 16.35 19.65
N TYR A 104 18.34 15.43 19.29
CA TYR A 104 18.53 14.46 18.23
C TYR A 104 17.62 14.82 17.06
N TYR A 105 18.15 14.69 15.85
CA TYR A 105 17.42 14.98 14.62
C TYR A 105 17.49 13.79 13.67
N ILE A 106 16.33 13.32 13.22
CA ILE A 106 16.20 12.24 12.25
C ILE A 106 15.51 12.79 11.02
N ASN A 107 16.23 12.87 9.92
CA ASN A 107 15.75 13.38 8.66
C ASN A 107 15.44 12.22 7.71
N LEU A 108 14.15 11.96 7.51
CA LEU A 108 13.61 10.95 6.61
C LEU A 108 13.54 11.53 5.19
N LYS A 109 14.19 10.85 4.25
CA LYS A 109 14.20 11.20 2.83
C LYS A 109 13.63 10.08 1.98
N ALA A 110 12.77 10.41 1.02
CA ALA A 110 12.29 9.43 0.04
C ALA A 110 12.03 10.11 -1.31
N ASP A 111 12.25 9.36 -2.38
CA ASP A 111 11.78 9.78 -3.71
C ASP A 111 10.29 9.48 -3.84
N LYS A 112 9.58 10.34 -4.59
CA LYS A 112 8.21 10.07 -5.04
C LYS A 112 8.11 8.72 -5.73
N THR A 113 7.00 8.01 -5.51
CA THR A 113 6.66 6.77 -6.21
C THR A 113 6.66 6.99 -7.72
N LYS A 114 7.54 6.28 -8.44
CA LYS A 114 7.78 6.52 -9.87
C LYS A 114 6.73 5.86 -10.77
N HIS A 115 6.23 4.69 -10.40
CA HIS A 115 5.35 3.89 -11.28
C HIS A 115 4.20 3.27 -10.48
N ILE A 116 2.99 3.40 -11.00
CA ILE A 116 1.78 2.80 -10.47
C ILE A 116 1.29 1.74 -11.45
N ASP A 117 1.05 0.52 -10.96
CA ASP A 117 0.39 -0.52 -11.74
C ASP A 117 -1.09 -0.15 -11.90
N GLY A 118 -1.43 0.53 -12.99
CA GLY A 118 -2.74 1.15 -13.11
C GLY A 118 -3.10 1.55 -14.53
N CYS A 119 -4.26 2.18 -14.66
CA CYS A 119 -4.85 2.59 -15.94
C CYS A 119 -5.04 4.11 -15.97
N ASP A 120 -4.40 4.79 -16.92
CA ASP A 120 -4.67 6.19 -17.25
C ASP A 120 -5.62 6.29 -18.45
N PHE A 121 -6.84 6.78 -18.23
CA PHE A 121 -7.83 6.91 -19.31
C PHE A 121 -7.76 8.23 -20.10
N THR A 122 -6.68 8.99 -19.87
CA THR A 122 -6.38 10.25 -20.55
C THR A 122 -5.14 10.17 -21.44
N LYS A 123 -4.41 9.05 -21.39
CA LYS A 123 -3.13 8.87 -22.09
C LYS A 123 -2.97 7.43 -22.62
N PRO A 124 -2.23 7.23 -23.72
CA PRO A 124 -1.91 5.88 -24.18
C PRO A 124 -0.93 5.17 -23.24
N LYS A 125 -0.89 3.83 -23.34
CA LYS A 125 0.01 2.96 -22.58
C LYS A 125 1.46 3.45 -22.62
N GLY A 126 2.14 3.38 -21.47
CA GLY A 126 3.55 3.78 -21.33
C GLY A 126 3.80 5.29 -21.28
N LYS A 127 2.76 6.12 -21.19
CA LYS A 127 2.87 7.56 -20.98
C LYS A 127 2.41 7.95 -19.57
N GLY A 128 3.25 8.69 -18.85
CA GLY A 128 2.95 9.14 -17.48
C GLY A 128 3.37 8.14 -16.40
N ILE A 129 2.74 8.23 -15.23
CA ILE A 129 3.08 7.42 -14.04
C ILE A 129 2.40 6.05 -14.03
N TYR A 130 1.39 5.85 -14.86
CA TYR A 130 0.64 4.59 -14.96
C TYR A 130 1.21 3.68 -16.05
N LYS A 131 1.38 2.40 -15.75
CA LYS A 131 1.94 1.45 -16.73
C LYS A 131 1.00 1.17 -17.91
N ASN A 132 -0.32 1.23 -17.70
CA ASN A 132 -1.33 1.01 -18.73
C ASN A 132 -2.21 2.25 -18.93
N GLY A 133 -2.88 2.33 -20.07
CA GLY A 133 -3.77 3.43 -20.38
C GLY A 133 -4.20 3.46 -21.85
N PHE A 134 -5.28 4.20 -22.10
CA PHE A 134 -5.75 4.61 -23.42
C PHE A 134 -6.67 5.81 -23.25
N ILE A 135 -6.84 6.64 -24.28
CA ILE A 135 -7.74 7.79 -24.20
C ILE A 135 -9.18 7.30 -24.34
N ILE A 136 -10.06 7.60 -23.38
CA ILE A 136 -11.48 7.15 -23.41
C ILE A 136 -12.22 7.65 -24.66
N ASN A 137 -11.87 8.83 -25.17
CA ASN A 137 -12.48 9.40 -26.37
C ASN A 137 -12.12 8.63 -27.64
N ASP A 138 -11.02 7.86 -27.62
CA ASP A 138 -10.58 7.03 -28.75
C ASP A 138 -11.29 5.66 -28.77
N ILE A 139 -12.13 5.35 -27.77
CA ILE A 139 -12.96 4.13 -27.81
C ILE A 139 -13.99 4.31 -28.94
N PRO A 140 -14.06 3.37 -29.90
CA PRO A 140 -15.10 3.39 -30.93
C PRO A 140 -16.51 3.27 -30.30
N ASN A 141 -17.53 3.81 -30.98
CA ASN A 141 -18.96 3.86 -30.62
C ASN A 141 -19.44 2.99 -29.45
N GLU A 142 -20.07 3.56 -28.41
CA GLU A 142 -20.76 2.89 -27.25
C GLU A 142 -20.11 1.62 -26.64
N GLU A 143 -18.87 1.30 -27.00
CA GLU A 143 -18.19 0.09 -26.61
C GLU A 143 -17.52 0.25 -25.24
N GLU A 144 -17.38 -0.89 -24.56
CA GLU A 144 -16.58 -1.02 -23.37
C GLU A 144 -15.15 -1.42 -23.76
N ARG A 145 -14.15 -0.69 -23.26
CA ARG A 145 -12.75 -1.10 -23.38
C ARG A 145 -12.15 -1.39 -22.01
N ILE A 146 -11.52 -2.56 -21.88
CA ILE A 146 -10.96 -3.04 -20.61
C ILE A 146 -9.44 -2.83 -20.56
N CYS A 147 -8.98 -2.29 -19.43
CA CYS A 147 -7.58 -2.22 -19.02
C CYS A 147 -7.38 -3.14 -17.80
N THR A 148 -6.60 -4.20 -17.98
CA THR A 148 -6.38 -5.20 -16.93
C THR A 148 -5.09 -4.93 -16.17
N VAL A 149 -5.16 -5.00 -14.84
CA VAL A 149 -4.04 -4.80 -13.92
C VAL A 149 -3.98 -5.97 -12.96
N HIS A 150 -2.77 -6.40 -12.61
CA HIS A 150 -2.53 -7.50 -11.68
C HIS A 150 -1.74 -7.01 -10.47
N LEU A 151 -2.26 -7.26 -9.28
CA LEU A 151 -1.57 -7.09 -8.01
C LEU A 151 -1.15 -8.42 -7.42
N TRP A 152 0.00 -8.40 -6.75
CA TRP A 152 0.62 -9.53 -6.09
C TRP A 152 0.93 -10.74 -7.00
N ASN A 153 0.97 -10.53 -8.32
CA ASN A 153 1.58 -11.47 -9.25
C ASN A 153 3.10 -11.51 -9.09
N GLN A 154 3.72 -10.37 -8.76
CA GLN A 154 5.14 -10.24 -8.44
C GLN A 154 5.35 -9.58 -7.07
N LYS A 155 6.54 -9.76 -6.48
CA LYS A 155 6.86 -9.41 -5.08
C LYS A 155 6.61 -7.93 -4.71
N ASN A 156 6.57 -7.02 -5.70
CA ASN A 156 6.46 -5.57 -5.49
C ASN A 156 5.24 -4.93 -6.16
N GLN A 157 4.27 -5.72 -6.63
CA GLN A 157 3.05 -5.19 -7.26
C GLN A 157 1.94 -5.04 -6.22
N THR A 158 2.11 -4.07 -5.32
CA THR A 158 1.21 -3.86 -4.18
C THR A 158 0.30 -2.64 -4.35
N ILE A 159 0.59 -1.80 -5.35
CA ILE A 159 -0.05 -0.51 -5.58
C ILE A 159 -0.81 -0.56 -6.90
N ALA A 160 -2.10 -0.19 -6.89
CA ALA A 160 -2.87 0.02 -8.10
C ALA A 160 -3.47 1.42 -8.19
N GLY A 161 -3.76 1.88 -9.40
CA GLY A 161 -4.41 3.17 -9.59
C GLY A 161 -5.18 3.34 -10.89
N ILE A 162 -6.11 4.29 -10.86
CA ILE A 162 -6.95 4.70 -11.99
C ILE A 162 -6.91 6.22 -12.12
N LYS A 163 -6.69 6.72 -13.34
CA LYS A 163 -6.92 8.13 -13.69
C LYS A 163 -8.15 8.25 -14.58
N CYS A 164 -9.21 8.80 -14.00
CA CYS A 164 -10.49 9.08 -14.62
C CYS A 164 -10.93 10.51 -14.25
N PRO A 165 -10.71 11.52 -15.11
CA PRO A 165 -11.19 12.88 -14.87
C PRO A 165 -12.69 13.05 -15.15
N TYR A 166 -13.39 11.97 -15.50
CA TYR A 166 -14.81 11.94 -15.87
C TYR A 166 -15.63 11.26 -14.76
N LYS A 167 -16.76 10.63 -15.12
CA LYS A 167 -17.62 9.95 -14.16
C LYS A 167 -17.01 8.61 -13.76
N LEU A 168 -16.58 8.50 -12.50
CA LEU A 168 -16.06 7.26 -11.92
C LEU A 168 -17.20 6.45 -11.27
N ILE A 169 -17.27 5.15 -11.58
CA ILE A 169 -18.26 4.21 -11.07
C ILE A 169 -17.54 3.00 -10.46
N PRO A 170 -17.75 2.69 -9.17
CA PRO A 170 -18.54 3.46 -8.21
C PRO A 170 -17.89 4.82 -7.86
N PRO A 171 -18.65 5.78 -7.31
CA PRO A 171 -18.06 6.99 -6.75
C PRO A 171 -17.04 6.60 -5.67
N TYR A 172 -15.82 7.12 -5.78
CA TYR A 172 -14.70 6.77 -4.90
C TYR A 172 -14.20 5.32 -5.01
N CYS A 173 -14.15 4.77 -6.21
CA CYS A 173 -13.24 3.66 -6.46
C CYS A 173 -11.81 4.06 -6.03
N PHE A 174 -11.09 3.29 -5.21
CA PHE A 174 -11.28 1.87 -4.90
C PHE A 174 -11.94 1.54 -3.56
N LYS A 175 -12.37 2.52 -2.76
CA LYS A 175 -13.05 2.21 -1.48
C LYS A 175 -14.32 1.40 -1.73
N HIS A 176 -15.04 1.76 -2.78
CA HIS A 176 -16.11 0.97 -3.36
C HIS A 176 -15.69 0.43 -4.72
N VAL A 177 -16.00 -0.83 -4.99
CA VAL A 177 -15.65 -1.50 -6.24
C VAL A 177 -16.84 -2.28 -6.78
N LEU A 178 -16.86 -2.48 -8.10
CA LEU A 178 -17.76 -3.44 -8.72
C LEU A 178 -17.18 -4.85 -8.57
N TYR A 179 -17.92 -5.74 -7.94
CA TYR A 179 -17.55 -7.14 -7.75
C TYR A 179 -18.62 -8.05 -8.36
N GLU A 180 -18.18 -9.09 -9.07
CA GLU A 180 -19.05 -10.05 -9.73
C GLU A 180 -19.66 -11.00 -8.69
N LYS A 181 -20.99 -11.06 -8.62
CA LYS A 181 -21.72 -12.07 -7.87
C LYS A 181 -22.69 -12.81 -8.77
N GLU A 182 -22.91 -14.08 -8.46
CA GLU A 182 -23.97 -14.87 -9.05
C GLU A 182 -25.27 -14.62 -8.27
N ILE A 183 -26.29 -14.12 -8.98
CA ILE A 183 -27.64 -13.86 -8.46
C ILE A 183 -28.59 -14.49 -9.47
N ASP A 184 -29.45 -15.41 -9.02
CA ASP A 184 -30.40 -16.13 -9.90
C ASP A 184 -29.71 -16.78 -11.12
N SER A 185 -28.55 -17.40 -10.89
CA SER A 185 -27.68 -18.01 -11.94
C SER A 185 -27.16 -17.03 -12.99
N GLN A 186 -27.28 -15.72 -12.76
CA GLN A 186 -26.70 -14.67 -13.60
C GLN A 186 -25.56 -13.96 -12.90
N LYS A 187 -24.44 -13.82 -13.62
CA LYS A 187 -23.29 -13.05 -13.14
C LYS A 187 -23.58 -11.56 -13.29
N THR A 188 -23.65 -10.85 -12.18
CA THR A 188 -23.90 -9.41 -12.15
C THR A 188 -22.84 -8.70 -11.32
N TYR A 189 -22.39 -7.55 -11.81
CA TYR A 189 -21.51 -6.67 -11.05
C TYR A 189 -22.34 -5.79 -10.12
N LYS A 190 -22.04 -5.83 -8.82
CA LYS A 190 -22.65 -4.96 -7.81
C LYS A 190 -21.56 -4.22 -7.04
N THR A 191 -21.92 -3.10 -6.45
CA THR A 191 -21.00 -2.29 -5.65
C THR A 191 -20.81 -2.92 -4.27
N PHE A 192 -19.56 -3.07 -3.85
CA PHE A 192 -19.17 -3.53 -2.51
C PHE A 192 -18.02 -2.69 -1.95
N LEU A 193 -17.86 -2.71 -0.64
CA LEU A 193 -16.62 -2.23 -0.01
C LEU A 193 -15.48 -3.18 -0.37
N LEU A 194 -14.33 -2.63 -0.77
CA LEU A 194 -13.18 -3.46 -1.13
C LEU A 194 -12.64 -4.25 0.07
N SER A 195 -12.72 -3.69 1.28
CA SER A 195 -12.34 -4.38 2.53
C SER A 195 -13.11 -5.69 2.72
N ASP A 196 -14.40 -5.68 2.39
CA ASP A 196 -15.28 -6.83 2.58
C ASP A 196 -15.04 -7.89 1.49
N VAL A 197 -14.74 -7.45 0.26
CA VAL A 197 -14.36 -8.35 -0.84
C VAL A 197 -13.03 -9.05 -0.56
N LEU A 198 -12.06 -8.33 0.00
CA LEU A 198 -10.72 -8.87 0.28
C LEU A 198 -10.58 -9.51 1.66
N ASP A 199 -11.59 -9.37 2.52
CA ASP A 199 -11.57 -9.77 3.93
C ASP A 199 -10.34 -9.21 4.68
N THR A 200 -10.02 -7.94 4.43
CA THR A 200 -8.92 -7.27 5.13
C THR A 200 -9.17 -5.77 5.31
N PRO A 201 -8.95 -5.24 6.52
CA PRO A 201 -9.00 -3.79 6.76
C PRO A 201 -7.68 -3.10 6.38
N ASN A 202 -6.61 -3.85 6.08
CA ASN A 202 -5.29 -3.30 5.82
C ASN A 202 -5.15 -2.89 4.34
N ILE A 203 -5.85 -1.81 3.99
CA ILE A 203 -5.84 -1.21 2.65
C ILE A 203 -5.58 0.29 2.81
N GLU A 204 -4.62 0.82 2.05
CA GLU A 204 -4.35 2.26 2.00
C GLU A 204 -5.02 2.84 0.77
N TYR A 205 -5.76 3.93 0.93
CA TYR A 205 -6.45 4.62 -0.15
C TYR A 205 -5.87 6.02 -0.32
N TYR A 206 -5.66 6.42 -1.57
CA TYR A 206 -5.15 7.74 -1.92
C TYR A 206 -6.00 8.30 -3.06
N GLY A 207 -6.27 9.60 -3.06
CA GLY A 207 -7.10 10.21 -4.09
C GLY A 207 -6.85 11.69 -4.27
N ASN A 208 -6.92 12.15 -5.51
CA ASN A 208 -7.00 13.54 -5.89
C ASN A 208 -8.19 13.71 -6.83
N ASN A 209 -9.34 14.11 -6.27
CA ASN A 209 -10.59 14.28 -7.01
C ASN A 209 -10.47 15.34 -8.11
N LYS A 210 -9.69 16.41 -7.90
CA LYS A 210 -9.50 17.47 -8.90
C LYS A 210 -8.81 16.95 -10.16
N GLU A 211 -7.88 16.01 -9.99
CA GLU A 211 -7.14 15.39 -11.10
C GLU A 211 -7.73 14.05 -11.57
N GLY A 212 -8.84 13.61 -10.96
CA GLY A 212 -9.45 12.32 -11.23
C GLY A 212 -8.54 11.14 -10.97
N MET A 213 -7.60 11.24 -10.01
CA MET A 213 -6.64 10.17 -9.71
C MET A 213 -7.02 9.46 -8.43
N TYR A 214 -7.07 8.13 -8.49
CA TYR A 214 -7.39 7.29 -7.35
C TYR A 214 -6.43 6.12 -7.31
N MET A 215 -5.93 5.80 -6.12
CA MET A 215 -4.98 4.72 -5.92
C MET A 215 -5.35 3.93 -4.68
N LEU A 216 -4.95 2.67 -4.69
CA LEU A 216 -4.95 1.81 -3.53
C LEU A 216 -3.57 1.19 -3.38
N ALA A 217 -3.20 0.89 -2.15
CA ALA A 217 -2.12 -0.05 -1.88
C ALA A 217 -2.62 -1.15 -0.93
N LEU A 218 -2.16 -2.35 -1.18
CA LEU A 218 -2.34 -3.52 -0.33
C LEU A 218 -0.98 -3.83 0.32
N PRO A 219 -0.73 -3.37 1.57
CA PRO A 219 0.54 -3.64 2.24
C PRO A 219 0.73 -5.14 2.53
N THR A 220 -0.37 -5.88 2.62
CA THR A 220 -0.38 -7.34 2.84
C THR A 220 -1.14 -8.04 1.72
N LYS A 221 -0.65 -9.20 1.31
CA LYS A 221 -1.30 -10.03 0.30
C LYS A 221 -2.62 -10.59 0.87
N PRO A 222 -3.76 -10.48 0.16
CA PRO A 222 -5.03 -10.99 0.66
C PRO A 222 -5.08 -12.52 0.64
N GLU A 223 -6.03 -13.08 1.39
CA GLU A 223 -6.22 -14.52 1.51
C GLU A 223 -6.83 -15.16 0.27
N LYS A 224 -7.69 -14.42 -0.44
CA LYS A 224 -8.45 -14.90 -1.60
C LYS A 224 -8.13 -14.11 -2.86
N THR A 225 -8.05 -14.84 -3.97
CA THR A 225 -7.88 -14.23 -5.28
C THR A 225 -9.19 -13.58 -5.67
N ASN A 226 -9.14 -12.30 -5.98
CA ASN A 226 -10.33 -11.51 -6.28
C ASN A 226 -10.16 -10.75 -7.58
N LYS A 227 -11.27 -10.52 -8.27
CA LYS A 227 -11.35 -9.69 -9.47
C LYS A 227 -12.37 -8.60 -9.23
N ILE A 228 -11.92 -7.34 -9.27
CA ILE A 228 -12.78 -6.18 -9.07
C ILE A 228 -12.73 -5.27 -10.30
N ARG A 229 -13.74 -4.43 -10.46
CA ARG A 229 -13.83 -3.46 -11.56
C ARG A 229 -14.11 -2.06 -11.05
N CYS A 230 -13.58 -1.09 -11.78
CA CYS A 230 -13.98 0.30 -11.73
C CYS A 230 -14.15 0.82 -13.15
N ILE A 231 -15.16 1.67 -13.36
CA ILE A 231 -15.53 2.18 -14.68
C ILE A 231 -15.35 3.68 -14.71
N CYS A 232 -14.71 4.18 -15.75
CA CYS A 232 -14.69 5.58 -16.12
C CYS A 232 -15.62 5.79 -17.31
N GLU A 233 -16.56 6.72 -17.20
CA GLU A 233 -17.59 6.98 -18.20
C GLU A 233 -17.52 8.43 -18.69
N GLN A 234 -17.56 8.60 -20.01
CA GLN A 234 -17.66 9.90 -20.67
C GLN A 234 -18.50 9.76 -21.95
N GLY A 235 -19.59 10.53 -22.05
CA GLY A 235 -20.40 10.60 -23.27
C GLY A 235 -20.87 9.24 -23.78
N GLY A 236 -21.28 8.33 -22.88
CA GLY A 236 -21.72 6.96 -23.21
C GLY A 236 -20.60 5.93 -23.37
N LYS A 237 -19.34 6.35 -23.53
CA LYS A 237 -18.18 5.46 -23.64
C LYS A 237 -17.73 4.98 -22.26
N LYS A 238 -17.31 3.71 -22.16
CA LYS A 238 -16.89 3.09 -20.89
C LYS A 238 -15.47 2.55 -20.97
N ALA A 239 -14.59 3.10 -20.16
CA ALA A 239 -13.25 2.56 -19.91
C ALA A 239 -13.27 1.81 -18.58
N VAL A 240 -13.02 0.51 -18.61
CA VAL A 240 -13.07 -0.35 -17.42
C VAL A 240 -11.67 -0.72 -16.99
N MET A 241 -11.34 -0.41 -15.74
CA MET A 241 -10.18 -0.99 -15.08
C MET A 241 -10.63 -2.29 -14.40
N GLU A 242 -10.07 -3.40 -14.85
CA GLU A 242 -10.24 -4.71 -14.21
C GLU A 242 -8.98 -5.04 -13.41
N LEU A 243 -9.14 -5.15 -12.10
CA LEU A 243 -8.05 -5.39 -11.16
C LEU A 243 -8.12 -6.82 -10.64
N HIS A 244 -7.09 -7.61 -10.96
CA HIS A 244 -6.88 -8.96 -10.48
C HIS A 244 -5.95 -8.91 -9.29
N ILE A 245 -6.37 -9.45 -8.16
CA ILE A 245 -5.63 -9.41 -6.90
C ILE A 245 -5.34 -10.85 -6.49
N ALA A 246 -4.09 -11.28 -6.59
CA ALA A 246 -3.71 -12.66 -6.31
C ALA A 246 -3.62 -12.97 -4.80
N SER A 247 -3.97 -14.19 -4.40
CA SER A 247 -3.88 -14.68 -3.01
C SER A 247 -2.54 -15.33 -2.63
N THR A 248 -2.32 -15.47 -1.32
CA THR A 248 -1.28 -16.33 -0.75
C THR A 248 -1.51 -17.84 -1.02
N SER A 249 -2.75 -18.25 -1.30
CA SER A 249 -3.17 -19.66 -1.30
C SER A 249 -2.64 -20.54 -2.44
N THR A 250 -2.21 -19.96 -3.57
CA THR A 250 -1.70 -20.75 -4.72
C THR A 250 -0.43 -21.54 -4.39
N LYS A 251 0.37 -21.12 -3.40
CA LYS A 251 1.57 -21.86 -2.97
C LYS A 251 1.24 -23.12 -2.17
N TYR A 252 0.12 -23.15 -1.46
CA TYR A 252 -0.24 -24.29 -0.61
C TYR A 252 -0.78 -25.48 -1.42
N ILE A 253 -1.50 -25.22 -2.51
CA ILE A 253 -2.01 -26.27 -3.41
C ILE A 253 -0.86 -27.09 -4.02
N SER A 254 0.21 -26.42 -4.44
CA SER A 254 1.40 -27.09 -5.00
C SER A 254 2.11 -27.95 -3.96
N MET A 255 2.17 -27.53 -2.69
CA MET A 255 2.82 -28.29 -1.63
C MET A 255 2.01 -29.55 -1.24
N PHE A 256 0.68 -29.44 -1.21
CA PHE A 256 -0.21 -30.59 -1.00
C PHE A 256 -0.10 -31.61 -2.13
N LEU A 257 -0.04 -31.17 -3.40
CA LEU A 257 0.16 -32.06 -4.55
C LEU A 257 1.48 -32.83 -4.47
N ILE A 258 2.57 -32.17 -4.07
CA ILE A 258 3.88 -32.83 -3.87
C ILE A 258 3.79 -33.88 -2.75
N PHE A 259 3.14 -33.55 -1.63
CA PHE A 259 2.93 -34.51 -0.53
C PHE A 259 2.07 -35.70 -0.97
N PHE A 260 1.03 -35.45 -1.76
CA PHE A 260 0.15 -36.50 -2.30
C PHE A 260 0.91 -37.44 -3.26
N LEU A 261 1.79 -36.89 -4.10
CA LEU A 261 2.66 -37.67 -4.97
C LEU A 261 3.65 -38.52 -4.16
N ILE A 262 4.23 -37.98 -3.08
CA ILE A 262 5.12 -38.76 -2.22
C ILE A 262 4.37 -39.94 -1.56
N VAL A 263 3.13 -39.75 -1.11
CA VAL A 263 2.33 -40.82 -0.47
C VAL A 263 1.84 -41.87 -1.47
N ILE A 264 1.65 -41.52 -2.75
CA ILE A 264 1.21 -42.48 -3.78
C ILE A 264 2.39 -43.28 -4.34
N PHE A 265 3.56 -42.65 -4.47
CA PHE A 265 4.74 -43.24 -5.13
C PHE A 265 5.79 -43.78 -4.13
N TYR A 266 5.53 -43.73 -2.84
CA TYR A 266 6.39 -44.26 -1.76
C TYR A 266 5.54 -45.01 -0.73
#